data_AF-A0A517TDL0-F1
#
_entry.id   AF-A0A517TDL0-F1
#
_cell.length_a   1.000
_cell.length_b   1.000
_cell.length_c   1.000
_cell.angle_alpha   90.00
_cell.angle_beta   90.00
_cell.angle_gamma   90.00
#
_symmetry.space_group_name_H-M   'P 1'
#
loop_
_entity.id
_entity.type
_entity.pdbx_description
1 polymer ?
#
loop_
_entity_poly.entity_id
_entity_poly.type
_entity_poly.pdbx_seq_one_letter_code
_entity_poly.pdbx_strand_id
1 'polypeptide(L)'
;MESGSLAYHWLHENVEYSTEAPDEAFDWVFLMTGPDWKLIVDSWHQKDDSTREFFAYIVCNGPVLQSREMLLLALNDANANVAQQAAETLQAQREDFSDQFRVLTDRDQRLVEELIEKYEQ
;
A
#
# COMPACT_ATOMS: atom_id res chain seq x y z
N MET A 1 25.49 6.74 3.42
CA MET A 1 24.26 6.74 4.25
C MET A 1 23.25 5.97 3.46
N GLU A 2 22.66 4.93 4.04
CA GLU A 2 21.49 4.30 3.44
C GLU A 2 20.38 5.34 3.34
N SER A 3 19.71 5.38 2.20
CA SER A 3 18.62 6.33 1.96
C SER A 3 17.36 5.82 2.68
N GLY A 4 16.66 6.70 3.37
CA GLY A 4 15.43 6.39 4.09
C GLY A 4 15.47 6.83 5.54
N SER A 5 14.29 6.98 6.14
CA SER A 5 14.15 7.18 7.58
C SER A 5 14.26 5.87 8.35
N LEU A 6 14.37 5.96 9.68
CA LEU A 6 14.30 4.79 10.55
C LEU A 6 13.00 3.99 10.34
N ALA A 7 11.87 4.66 10.11
CA ALA A 7 10.60 4.00 9.87
C ALA A 7 10.61 3.18 8.58
N TYR A 8 11.19 3.73 7.51
CA TYR A 8 11.38 3.01 6.24
C TYR A 8 12.23 1.75 6.43
N HIS A 9 13.37 1.88 7.10
CA HIS A 9 14.26 0.74 7.35
C HIS A 9 13.60 -0.31 8.22
N TRP A 10 12.90 0.10 9.28
CA TRP A 10 12.19 -0.83 10.15
C TRP A 10 11.14 -1.63 9.38
N LEU A 11 10.30 -0.98 8.57
CA LEU A 11 9.28 -1.66 7.76
C LEU A 11 9.91 -2.64 6.75
N HIS A 12 11.07 -2.28 6.20
CA HIS A 12 11.78 -3.13 5.24
C HIS A 12 12.45 -4.35 5.88
N GLU A 13 12.99 -4.21 7.08
CA GLU A 13 13.68 -5.29 7.79
C GLU A 13 12.72 -6.24 8.51
N ASN A 14 11.48 -5.81 8.77
CA ASN A 14 10.51 -6.55 9.57
C ASN A 14 9.32 -7.07 8.76
N VAL A 15 9.40 -7.13 7.43
CA VAL A 15 8.30 -7.61 6.56
C VAL A 15 7.72 -8.94 7.04
N GLU A 16 8.58 -9.94 7.28
CA GLU A 16 8.13 -11.28 7.74
C GLU A 16 7.43 -11.19 9.11
N TYR A 17 8.04 -10.50 10.07
CA TYR A 17 7.48 -10.31 11.41
C TYR A 17 6.13 -9.57 11.38
N SER A 18 6.03 -8.52 10.58
CA SER A 18 4.85 -7.68 10.48
C SER A 18 3.70 -8.33 9.71
N THR A 19 3.92 -9.43 9.00
CA THR A 19 2.80 -10.27 8.51
C THR A 19 2.10 -11.02 9.63
N GLU A 20 2.80 -11.33 10.73
CA GLU A 20 2.22 -12.00 11.91
C GLU A 20 1.65 -10.99 12.93
N ALA A 21 2.22 -9.78 12.99
CA ALA A 21 1.80 -8.70 13.89
C ALA A 21 1.72 -7.35 13.16
N PRO A 22 0.69 -7.15 12.31
CA PRO A 22 0.61 -5.96 11.46
C PRO A 22 0.32 -4.66 12.22
N ASP A 23 -0.29 -4.74 13.40
CA ASP A 23 -0.62 -3.56 14.21
C ASP A 23 0.61 -2.72 14.55
N GLU A 24 1.75 -3.36 14.83
CA GLU A 24 3.01 -2.65 15.10
C GLU A 24 3.53 -1.93 13.86
N ALA A 25 3.30 -2.47 12.66
CA ALA A 25 3.71 -1.85 11.42
C ALA A 25 2.90 -0.58 11.08
N PHE A 26 1.63 -0.52 11.50
CA PHE A 26 0.80 0.66 11.24
C PHE A 26 1.39 1.93 11.88
N ASP A 27 1.91 1.85 13.10
CA ASP A 27 2.56 2.99 13.76
C ASP A 27 3.76 3.50 12.93
N TRP A 28 4.57 2.60 12.39
CA TRP A 28 5.70 2.97 11.55
C TRP A 28 5.29 3.60 10.21
N VAL A 29 4.16 3.19 9.63
CA VAL A 29 3.62 3.82 8.42
C VAL A 29 3.35 5.31 8.65
N PHE A 30 2.82 5.69 9.81
CA PHE A 30 2.58 7.10 10.15
C PHE A 30 3.87 7.90 10.41
N LEU A 31 4.97 7.22 10.75
CA LEU A 31 6.29 7.84 10.93
C LEU A 31 7.06 8.00 9.61
N MET A 32 6.59 7.41 8.51
CA MET A 32 7.22 7.57 7.19
C MET A 32 7.10 9.01 6.68
N THR A 33 8.21 9.49 6.13
CA THR A 33 8.34 10.82 5.54
C THR A 33 8.07 10.80 4.04
N GLY A 34 7.82 11.96 3.43
CA GLY A 34 7.65 12.07 1.96
C GLY A 34 8.76 11.38 1.14
N PRO A 35 10.06 11.55 1.49
CA PRO A 35 11.15 10.78 0.88
C PRO A 35 11.02 9.26 0.98
N ASP A 36 10.47 8.72 2.08
CA ASP A 36 10.30 7.27 2.27
C ASP A 36 9.25 6.72 1.30
N TRP A 37 8.11 7.40 1.17
CA TRP A 37 7.09 7.06 0.18
C TRP A 37 7.65 7.06 -1.24
N LYS A 38 8.47 8.06 -1.57
CA LYS A 38 9.16 8.11 -2.86
C LYS A 38 10.12 6.93 -3.05
N LEU A 39 10.87 6.53 -2.02
CA LEU A 39 11.74 5.36 -2.10
C LEU A 39 10.95 4.09 -2.34
N ILE A 40 9.78 3.91 -1.70
CA ILE A 40 8.91 2.75 -1.92
C ILE A 40 8.45 2.71 -3.38
N VAL A 41 7.94 3.82 -3.90
CA VAL A 41 7.47 3.95 -5.30
C VAL A 41 8.61 3.69 -6.30
N ASP A 42 9.75 4.36 -6.15
CA ASP A 42 10.87 4.29 -7.09
C ASP A 42 11.49 2.88 -7.15
N SER A 43 11.39 2.11 -6.06
CA SER A 43 11.92 0.75 -5.96
C SER A 43 10.86 -0.33 -6.06
N TRP A 44 9.60 -0.01 -6.34
CA TRP A 44 8.47 -0.94 -6.27
C TRP A 44 8.73 -2.26 -7.02
N HIS A 45 9.13 -2.17 -8.29
CA HIS A 45 9.37 -3.34 -9.14
C HIS A 45 10.63 -4.16 -8.78
N GLN A 46 11.46 -3.65 -7.87
CA GLN A 46 12.66 -4.36 -7.39
C GLN A 46 12.37 -5.16 -6.11
N LYS A 47 11.24 -4.89 -5.45
CA LYS A 47 10.81 -5.61 -4.24
C LYS A 47 10.25 -6.97 -4.62
N ASP A 48 10.46 -7.98 -3.78
CA ASP A 48 9.79 -9.27 -3.93
C ASP A 48 8.28 -9.17 -3.65
N ASP A 49 7.56 -10.23 -4.02
CA ASP A 49 6.10 -10.26 -3.94
C ASP A 49 5.60 -10.09 -2.50
N SER A 50 6.24 -10.73 -1.53
CA SER A 50 5.87 -10.64 -0.11
C SER A 50 5.99 -9.21 0.42
N THR A 51 7.07 -8.52 0.05
CA THR A 51 7.28 -7.12 0.43
C THR A 51 6.24 -6.20 -0.23
N ARG A 52 5.92 -6.41 -1.51
CA ARG A 52 4.89 -5.62 -2.20
C ARG A 52 3.50 -5.84 -1.60
N GLU A 53 3.15 -7.08 -1.30
CA GLU A 53 1.88 -7.45 -0.66
C GLU A 53 1.77 -6.82 0.73
N PHE A 54 2.83 -6.93 1.54
CA PHE A 54 2.92 -6.30 2.85
C PHE A 54 2.67 -4.79 2.77
N PHE A 55 3.40 -4.06 1.91
CA PHE A 55 3.19 -2.62 1.77
C PHE A 55 1.79 -2.28 1.29
N ALA A 56 1.22 -3.02 0.34
CA ALA A 56 -0.15 -2.78 -0.13
C ALA A 56 -1.17 -2.90 1.02
N TYR A 57 -0.95 -3.86 1.93
CA TYR A 57 -1.80 -4.08 3.10
C TYR A 57 -1.60 -3.02 4.19
N ILE A 58 -0.37 -2.75 4.65
CA ILE A 58 -0.17 -1.92 5.85
C ILE A 58 -0.50 -0.45 5.66
N VAL A 59 -0.47 0.05 4.43
CA VAL A 59 -0.72 1.46 4.17
C VAL A 59 -2.20 1.82 4.17
N CYS A 60 -3.10 0.86 4.34
CA CYS A 60 -4.53 1.13 4.46
C CYS A 60 -4.84 2.05 5.64
N ASN A 61 -4.13 1.85 6.75
CA ASN A 61 -4.18 2.69 7.93
C ASN A 61 -3.32 3.97 7.79
N GLY A 62 -2.52 4.10 6.73
CA GLY A 62 -1.60 5.23 6.56
C GLY A 62 -2.24 6.48 5.94
N PRO A 63 -1.46 7.57 5.80
CA PRO A 63 -1.92 8.80 5.17
C PRO A 63 -2.34 8.60 3.68
N VAL A 64 -3.62 8.81 3.39
CA VAL A 64 -4.27 8.56 2.08
C VAL A 64 -3.57 9.24 0.91
N LEU A 65 -3.12 10.49 1.08
CA LEU A 65 -2.49 11.24 -0.01
C LEU A 65 -1.10 10.70 -0.36
N GLN A 66 -0.37 10.21 0.63
CA GLN A 66 1.00 9.73 0.50
C GLN A 66 1.04 8.29 -0.04
N SER A 67 0.11 7.44 0.40
CA SER A 67 0.04 6.04 -0.05
C SER A 67 -0.47 5.88 -1.48
N ARG A 68 -1.20 6.88 -2.01
CA ARG A 68 -1.91 6.79 -3.29
C ARG A 68 -1.06 6.29 -4.45
N GLU A 69 0.11 6.88 -4.69
CA GLU A 69 0.91 6.55 -5.87
C GLU A 69 1.37 5.09 -5.83
N MET A 70 1.79 4.63 -4.65
CA MET A 70 2.15 3.23 -4.43
C MET A 70 0.95 2.30 -4.60
N LEU A 71 -0.22 2.64 -4.04
CA LEU A 71 -1.42 1.83 -4.17
C LEU A 71 -1.88 1.70 -5.63
N LEU A 72 -1.69 2.73 -6.46
CA LEU A 72 -2.00 2.64 -7.89
C LEU A 72 -1.01 1.74 -8.65
N LEU A 73 0.26 1.69 -8.23
CA LEU A 73 1.22 0.71 -8.75
C LEU A 73 0.84 -0.71 -8.32
N ALA A 74 0.51 -0.90 -7.04
CA ALA A 74 0.11 -2.18 -6.48
C ALA A 74 -1.19 -2.72 -7.12
N LEU A 75 -2.17 -1.85 -7.39
CA LEU A 75 -3.41 -2.20 -8.09
C LEU A 75 -3.15 -2.80 -9.49
N ASN A 76 -2.08 -2.37 -10.15
CA ASN A 76 -1.68 -2.87 -11.46
C ASN A 76 -0.57 -3.94 -11.38
N ASP A 77 -0.29 -4.49 -10.19
CA ASP A 77 0.75 -5.50 -10.01
C ASP A 77 0.37 -6.82 -10.71
N ALA A 78 1.38 -7.55 -11.19
CA ALA A 78 1.17 -8.84 -11.83
C ALA A 78 0.79 -9.93 -10.82
N ASN A 79 1.16 -9.75 -9.55
CA ASN A 79 0.73 -10.63 -8.47
C ASN A 79 -0.70 -10.26 -8.05
N ALA A 80 -1.61 -11.22 -8.16
CA ALA A 80 -3.03 -11.01 -7.89
C ALA A 80 -3.32 -10.64 -6.43
N ASN A 81 -2.54 -11.14 -5.46
CA ASN A 81 -2.73 -10.81 -4.05
C ASN A 81 -2.38 -9.34 -3.80
N VAL A 82 -1.27 -8.85 -4.38
CA VAL A 82 -0.85 -7.46 -4.27
C VAL A 82 -1.91 -6.53 -4.87
N ALA A 83 -2.42 -6.87 -6.05
CA ALA A 83 -3.47 -6.10 -6.72
C ALA A 83 -4.77 -6.09 -5.91
N GLN A 84 -5.17 -7.24 -5.36
CA GLN A 84 -6.35 -7.35 -4.51
C GLN A 84 -6.21 -6.50 -3.24
N GLN A 85 -5.08 -6.61 -2.52
CA GLN A 85 -4.86 -5.84 -1.30
C GLN A 85 -4.89 -4.34 -1.55
N ALA A 86 -4.36 -3.90 -2.70
CA ALA A 86 -4.45 -2.51 -3.10
C ALA A 86 -5.90 -2.08 -3.41
N ALA A 87 -6.69 -2.94 -4.04
CA ALA A 87 -8.10 -2.66 -4.32
C ALA A 87 -8.93 -2.51 -3.03
N GLU A 88 -8.82 -3.47 -2.11
CA GLU A 88 -9.47 -3.43 -0.79
C GLU A 88 -9.06 -2.18 -0.01
N THR A 89 -7.75 -1.87 -0.02
CA THR A 89 -7.23 -0.68 0.64
C THR A 89 -7.77 0.62 0.03
N LEU A 90 -7.80 0.73 -1.30
CA LEU A 90 -8.33 1.91 -1.98
C LEU A 90 -9.84 2.09 -1.71
N GLN A 91 -10.60 1.00 -1.63
CA GLN A 91 -12.02 1.04 -1.25
C GLN A 91 -12.18 1.51 0.20
N ALA A 92 -11.47 0.91 1.14
CA ALA A 92 -11.51 1.29 2.55
C ALA A 92 -11.15 2.77 2.73
N GLN A 93 -10.06 3.24 2.09
CA GLN A 93 -9.68 4.66 2.15
C GLN A 93 -10.72 5.61 1.57
N ARG A 94 -11.45 5.19 0.53
CA ARG A 94 -12.54 5.98 -0.05
C ARG A 94 -13.72 6.10 0.90
N GLU A 95 -14.04 5.03 1.63
CA GLU A 95 -15.15 4.98 2.59
C GLU A 95 -14.82 5.75 3.87
N ASP A 96 -13.65 5.50 4.46
CA ASP A 96 -13.26 6.03 5.76
C ASP A 96 -12.68 7.46 5.70
N PHE A 97 -12.05 7.83 4.58
CA PHE A 97 -11.34 9.11 4.41
C PHE A 97 -11.78 9.87 3.15
N SER A 98 -13.10 9.86 2.88
CA SER A 98 -13.69 10.43 1.66
C SER A 98 -13.33 11.90 1.38
N ASP A 99 -13.01 12.69 2.42
CA ASP A 99 -12.60 14.10 2.32
C ASP A 99 -11.17 14.28 1.79
N GLN A 100 -10.31 13.29 2.02
CA GLN A 100 -8.91 13.26 1.56
C GLN A 100 -8.73 12.39 0.31
N PHE A 101 -9.67 11.48 0.06
CA PHE A 101 -9.60 10.55 -1.06
C PHE A 101 -9.73 11.28 -2.40
N ARG A 102 -8.73 11.08 -3.27
CA ARG A 102 -8.77 11.60 -4.64
C ARG A 102 -9.48 10.60 -5.54
N VAL A 103 -10.43 11.09 -6.32
CA VAL A 103 -11.16 10.29 -7.31
C VAL A 103 -10.19 9.50 -8.19
N LEU A 104 -10.49 8.21 -8.40
CA LEU A 104 -9.73 7.33 -9.27
C LEU A 104 -10.07 7.61 -10.74
N THR A 105 -9.20 7.18 -11.66
CA THR A 105 -9.59 7.18 -13.07
C THR A 105 -10.69 6.14 -13.31
N ASP A 106 -11.52 6.30 -14.35
CA ASP A 106 -12.54 5.29 -14.71
C ASP A 106 -11.94 3.89 -14.96
N ARG A 107 -10.67 3.83 -15.34
CA ARG A 107 -9.96 2.56 -15.49
C ARG A 107 -9.64 1.95 -14.13
N ASP A 108 -9.03 2.72 -13.24
CA ASP A 108 -8.61 2.23 -11.92
C ASP A 108 -9.83 1.89 -11.06
N GLN A 109 -10.90 2.70 -11.14
CA GLN A 109 -12.15 2.44 -10.43
C GLN A 109 -12.78 1.10 -10.86
N ARG A 110 -12.83 0.81 -12.16
CA ARG A 110 -13.34 -0.48 -12.66
C ARG A 110 -12.46 -1.64 -12.20
N LEU A 111 -11.14 -1.47 -12.19
CA LEU A 111 -10.24 -2.52 -11.73
C LEU A 111 -10.42 -2.82 -10.23
N VAL A 112 -10.64 -1.79 -9.41
CA VAL A 112 -11.00 -1.94 -8.00
C VAL A 112 -12.29 -2.74 -7.86
N GLU A 113 -13.35 -2.36 -8.57
CA GLU A 113 -14.65 -3.07 -8.56
C GLU A 113 -14.52 -4.54 -9.00
N GLU A 114 -13.84 -4.80 -10.12
CA GLU A 114 -13.61 -6.15 -10.64
C GLU A 114 -12.84 -7.05 -9.64
N LEU A 115 -11.86 -6.49 -8.94
CA LEU A 115 -11.08 -7.22 -7.96
C LEU A 115 -11.92 -7.51 -6.70
N ILE A 116 -12.65 -6.54 -6.16
CA ILE A 116 -13.49 -6.75 -4.98
C ILE A 116 -14.58 -7.81 -5.26
N GLU A 117 -15.31 -7.67 -6.37
CA GLU A 117 -16.40 -8.59 -6.72
C GLU A 117 -15.92 -10.04 -6.90
N LYS A 118 -14.67 -10.22 -7.36
CA LYS A 118 -14.09 -11.54 -7.59
C LYS A 118 -13.77 -12.29 -6.30
N TYR A 119 -13.44 -11.58 -5.22
CA TYR A 119 -12.99 -12.18 -3.96
C TYR A 119 -14.03 -12.16 -2.83
N GLU A 120 -15.18 -11.48 -3.03
CA GLU A 120 -16.36 -11.59 -2.16
C GLU A 120 -17.27 -12.81 -2.46
N GLN A 121 -16.98 -13.59 -3.51
CA GLN A 121 -17.73 -14.80 -3.93
C GLN A 121 -17.08 -16.11 -3.46
#